data_AF-A0A7Y1ZHC1-F1
#
_entry.id   AF-A0A7Y1ZHC1-F1
#
_cell.length_a   1.000
_cell.length_b   1.000
_cell.length_c   1.000
_cell.angle_alpha   90.00
_cell.angle_beta   90.00
_cell.angle_gamma   90.00
#
_symmetry.space_group_name_H-M   'P 1'
#
loop_
_entity.id
_entity.type
_entity.pdbx_description
1 polymer ?
#
loop_
_entity_poly.entity_id
_entity_poly.type
_entity_poly.pdbx_seq_one_letter_code
_entity_poly.pdbx_strand_id
1 'polypeptide(L)'
;MSLDFSKTPDILKLGLTDPVAGWQKYFAEGVSFKDTALVLTGPLILLHALLVGAFGDLPGMGFLSAFFSTLLSLVIGVFVGAGVFSFLAGVFEGQGNFDKAFSAVSLAWVPALLGGMVAAIIPYLGFLVAIAAAVLSLVYLYRLLPVALGVPDGKRVWHFILGLLTVFVINFIVAAVLGLGRPSGGGYEAGDASQAYEGSYQEAPRQSGMAGAMQRQGEIMETAGTHRYDPPSNGRVNKAQVAAYVEVQRKARKAQERFREKMQKMEQDTANAENQGLAGLTALGATISGAVSAGNAEMEIVVTGGGNWAEHNWVKGQLQAALIHGGEGQDPIPQNYALFEPYLEELGE
;
A
#
# COMPACT_ATOMS: atom_id res chain seq x y z
N MET A 1 27.71 -4.49 -29.41
CA MET A 1 26.42 -5.03 -29.89
C MET A 1 25.54 -3.83 -30.22
N SER A 2 24.87 -3.80 -31.37
CA SER A 2 23.97 -2.69 -31.73
C SER A 2 22.63 -2.85 -31.02
N LEU A 3 22.18 -1.81 -30.31
CA LEU A 3 20.86 -1.80 -29.68
C LEU A 3 19.78 -1.73 -30.75
N ASP A 4 19.09 -2.84 -30.98
CA ASP A 4 18.06 -2.99 -32.01
C ASP A 4 16.66 -2.96 -31.36
N PHE A 5 16.17 -1.75 -31.12
CA PHE A 5 14.83 -1.49 -30.59
C PHE A 5 13.69 -1.89 -31.54
N SER A 6 13.97 -2.22 -32.81
CA SER A 6 12.95 -2.74 -33.72
C SER A 6 12.42 -4.12 -33.31
N LYS A 7 13.17 -4.85 -32.47
CA LYS A 7 12.78 -6.16 -31.92
C LYS A 7 11.78 -6.07 -30.77
N THR A 8 11.69 -4.93 -30.07
CA THR A 8 10.84 -4.82 -28.88
C THR A 8 9.36 -5.10 -29.17
N PRO A 9 8.73 -4.57 -30.25
CA PRO A 9 7.35 -4.90 -30.62
C PRO A 9 7.16 -6.39 -30.94
N ASP A 10 8.12 -7.04 -31.61
CA ASP A 10 8.04 -8.46 -31.95
C ASP A 10 8.17 -9.35 -30.70
N ILE A 11 9.07 -9.01 -29.77
CA ILE A 11 9.22 -9.67 -28.47
C ILE A 11 7.95 -9.51 -27.65
N LEU A 12 7.33 -8.32 -27.62
CA LEU A 12 6.04 -8.10 -26.94
C LEU A 12 4.88 -8.85 -27.63
N LYS A 13 4.89 -8.94 -28.96
CA LYS A 13 3.84 -9.61 -29.74
C LYS A 13 3.89 -11.12 -29.59
N LEU A 14 5.04 -11.78 -29.86
CA LEU A 14 5.23 -13.19 -29.48
C LEU A 14 5.03 -13.36 -27.97
N GLY A 15 5.45 -12.35 -27.21
CA GLY A 15 5.13 -12.11 -25.81
C GLY A 15 3.73 -12.56 -25.41
N LEU A 16 2.75 -11.95 -26.07
CA LEU A 16 1.34 -12.07 -25.72
C LEU A 16 0.62 -13.18 -26.51
N THR A 17 1.07 -13.52 -27.72
CA THR A 17 0.37 -14.48 -28.61
C THR A 17 0.89 -15.92 -28.54
N ASP A 18 2.20 -16.11 -28.32
CA ASP A 18 2.81 -17.44 -28.10
C ASP A 18 3.86 -17.36 -26.97
N PRO A 19 3.40 -17.33 -25.71
CA PRO A 19 4.25 -17.07 -24.55
C PRO A 19 5.23 -18.20 -24.20
N VAL A 20 5.25 -19.30 -24.95
CA VAL A 20 6.21 -20.39 -24.74
C VAL A 20 7.25 -20.40 -25.86
N ALA A 21 6.82 -20.43 -27.12
CA ALA A 21 7.77 -20.53 -28.24
C ALA A 21 8.64 -19.25 -28.38
N GLY A 22 8.04 -18.06 -28.23
CA GLY A 22 8.79 -16.81 -28.35
C GLY A 22 9.85 -16.61 -27.26
N TRP A 23 9.64 -17.22 -26.10
CA TRP A 23 10.39 -16.97 -24.89
C TRP A 23 11.51 -18.01 -24.77
N GLN A 24 11.24 -19.26 -25.17
CA GLN A 24 12.27 -20.25 -25.49
C GLN A 24 13.24 -19.73 -26.57
N LYS A 25 12.73 -19.11 -27.64
CA LYS A 25 13.59 -18.47 -28.65
C LYS A 25 14.47 -17.37 -28.03
N TYR A 26 13.89 -16.50 -27.22
CA TYR A 26 14.63 -15.44 -26.52
C TYR A 26 15.72 -15.99 -25.57
N PHE A 27 15.41 -17.03 -24.79
CA PHE A 27 16.41 -17.68 -23.92
C PHE A 27 17.51 -18.42 -24.70
N ALA A 28 17.19 -18.95 -25.88
CA ALA A 28 18.17 -19.63 -26.74
C ALA A 28 19.21 -18.68 -27.35
N GLU A 29 18.90 -17.39 -27.49
CA GLU A 29 19.83 -16.35 -27.97
C GLU A 29 20.91 -15.98 -26.93
N GLY A 30 20.85 -16.50 -25.70
CA GLY A 30 21.90 -16.30 -24.67
C GLY A 30 21.99 -14.86 -24.15
N VAL A 31 20.87 -14.15 -24.17
CA VAL A 31 20.75 -12.70 -23.90
C VAL A 31 21.18 -12.36 -22.46
N SER A 32 22.00 -11.31 -22.30
CA SER A 32 22.41 -10.83 -20.96
C SER A 32 21.32 -9.98 -20.30
N PHE A 33 21.36 -9.84 -18.97
CA PHE A 33 20.42 -8.99 -18.24
C PHE A 33 20.44 -7.55 -18.74
N LYS A 34 21.60 -7.07 -19.21
CA LYS A 34 21.78 -5.71 -19.75
C LYS A 34 21.05 -5.53 -21.06
N ASP A 35 21.12 -6.53 -21.94
CA ASP A 35 20.43 -6.50 -23.23
C ASP A 35 18.91 -6.55 -23.01
N THR A 36 18.43 -7.40 -22.12
CA THR A 36 17.01 -7.45 -21.74
C THR A 36 16.55 -6.14 -21.08
N ALA A 37 17.37 -5.57 -20.19
CA ALA A 37 17.08 -4.30 -19.54
C ALA A 37 17.01 -3.13 -20.53
N LEU A 38 17.90 -3.09 -21.53
CA LEU A 38 17.94 -2.01 -22.51
C LEU A 38 16.87 -2.16 -23.61
N VAL A 39 16.64 -3.37 -24.11
CA VAL A 39 15.73 -3.60 -25.25
C VAL A 39 14.27 -3.76 -24.82
N LEU A 40 14.01 -4.34 -23.64
CA LEU A 40 12.65 -4.66 -23.17
C LEU A 40 12.28 -3.93 -21.88
N THR A 41 12.96 -4.24 -20.78
CA THR A 41 12.50 -3.90 -19.43
C THR A 41 12.50 -2.39 -19.18
N GLY A 42 13.59 -1.71 -19.53
CA GLY A 42 13.79 -0.27 -19.33
C GLY A 42 12.79 0.57 -20.12
N PRO A 43 12.68 0.42 -21.46
CA PRO A 43 11.68 1.14 -22.24
C PRO A 43 10.24 0.92 -21.75
N LEU A 44 9.89 -0.31 -21.35
CA LEU A 44 8.56 -0.65 -20.88
C LEU A 44 8.24 -0.05 -19.49
N ILE A 45 9.20 -0.11 -18.56
CA ILE A 45 9.07 0.53 -17.23
C ILE A 45 9.01 2.06 -17.37
N LEU A 46 9.84 2.66 -18.24
CA LEU A 46 9.82 4.11 -18.49
C LEU A 46 8.48 4.58 -19.06
N LEU A 47 7.94 3.85 -20.04
CA LEU A 47 6.61 4.12 -20.59
C LEU A 47 5.51 3.95 -19.53
N HIS A 48 5.59 2.93 -18.69
CA HIS A 48 4.63 2.68 -17.62
C HIS A 48 4.66 3.80 -16.58
N ALA A 49 5.84 4.14 -16.06
CA ALA A 49 6.01 5.22 -15.09
C ALA A 49 5.58 6.58 -15.65
N LEU A 50 5.81 6.84 -16.95
CA LEU A 50 5.35 8.05 -17.63
C LEU A 50 3.82 8.13 -17.69
N LEU A 51 3.15 7.03 -18.06
CA LEU A 51 1.68 6.98 -18.14
C LEU A 51 1.02 7.02 -16.76
N VAL A 52 1.56 6.30 -15.76
CA VAL A 52 1.09 6.37 -14.38
C VAL A 52 1.30 7.77 -13.79
N GLY A 53 2.46 8.40 -14.04
CA GLY A 53 2.70 9.78 -13.59
C GLY A 53 1.77 10.81 -14.25
N ALA A 54 1.43 10.62 -15.53
CA ALA A 54 0.63 11.57 -16.31
C ALA A 54 -0.90 11.40 -16.14
N PHE A 55 -1.38 10.17 -15.90
CA PHE A 55 -2.81 9.84 -15.89
C PHE A 55 -3.29 9.08 -14.64
N GLY A 56 -2.39 8.56 -13.80
CA GLY A 56 -2.73 7.78 -12.60
C GLY A 56 -3.23 8.62 -11.41
N ASP A 57 -3.87 9.75 -11.70
CA ASP A 57 -4.41 10.81 -10.83
C ASP A 57 -4.39 10.49 -9.31
N LEU A 58 -3.27 10.82 -8.67
CA LEU A 58 -3.10 10.79 -7.21
C LEU A 58 -3.14 12.24 -6.68
N PRO A 59 -4.26 12.69 -6.08
CA PRO A 59 -4.34 14.01 -5.47
C PRO A 59 -3.19 14.26 -4.51
N GLY A 60 -2.48 15.38 -4.70
CA GLY A 60 -1.34 15.77 -3.87
C GLY A 60 0.03 15.16 -4.25
N MET A 61 0.11 14.16 -5.12
CA MET A 61 1.40 13.62 -5.61
C MET A 61 1.73 14.14 -7.01
N GLY A 62 2.46 15.26 -7.08
CA GLY A 62 2.81 15.89 -8.35
C GLY A 62 3.56 14.95 -9.32
N PHE A 63 3.29 15.07 -10.63
CA PHE A 63 3.79 14.23 -11.73
C PHE A 63 5.20 13.65 -11.52
N LEU A 64 6.20 14.50 -11.20
CA LEU A 64 7.59 14.06 -11.03
C LEU A 64 7.74 13.08 -9.86
N SER A 65 7.03 13.28 -8.75
CA SER A 65 7.07 12.39 -7.59
C SER A 65 6.44 11.03 -7.92
N ALA A 66 5.28 11.02 -8.58
CA ALA A 66 4.63 9.79 -9.04
C ALA A 66 5.49 9.04 -10.07
N PHE A 67 6.08 9.75 -11.04
CA PHE A 67 6.99 9.20 -12.05
C PHE A 67 8.23 8.55 -11.40
N PHE A 68 8.98 9.30 -10.58
CA PHE A 68 10.23 8.80 -10.00
C PHE A 68 10.00 7.70 -8.97
N SER A 69 8.95 7.77 -8.16
CA SER A 69 8.62 6.70 -7.19
C SER A 69 8.20 5.41 -7.89
N THR A 70 7.35 5.49 -8.92
CA THR A 70 6.94 4.33 -9.75
C THR A 70 8.14 3.73 -10.47
N LEU A 71 8.97 4.56 -11.12
CA LEU A 71 10.18 4.13 -11.82
C LEU A 71 11.16 3.41 -10.87
N LEU A 72 11.44 4.00 -9.71
CA LEU A 72 12.34 3.42 -8.71
C LEU A 72 11.80 2.09 -8.16
N SER A 73 10.51 2.03 -7.82
CA SER A 73 9.85 0.84 -7.30
C SER A 73 9.92 -0.33 -8.29
N LEU A 74 9.59 -0.09 -9.57
CA LEU A 74 9.62 -1.12 -10.61
C LEU A 74 11.05 -1.61 -10.91
N VAL A 75 12.03 -0.70 -10.93
CA VAL A 75 13.45 -1.07 -11.10
C VAL A 75 13.92 -1.93 -9.92
N ILE A 76 13.66 -1.53 -8.67
CA ILE A 76 14.01 -2.33 -7.50
C ILE A 76 13.34 -3.71 -7.57
N GLY A 77 12.02 -3.75 -7.80
CA GLY A 77 11.25 -4.98 -7.78
C GLY A 77 11.71 -6.00 -8.84
N VAL A 78 12.06 -5.55 -10.05
CA VAL A 78 12.53 -6.47 -11.12
C VAL A 78 13.93 -7.02 -10.82
N PHE A 79 14.84 -6.21 -10.27
CA PHE A 79 16.19 -6.66 -9.87
C PHE A 79 16.16 -7.57 -8.63
N VAL A 80 15.33 -7.25 -7.62
CA VAL A 80 15.11 -8.11 -6.44
C VAL A 80 14.50 -9.44 -6.86
N GLY A 81 13.46 -9.41 -7.71
CA GLY A 81 12.83 -10.62 -8.25
C GLY A 81 13.84 -11.52 -8.97
N ALA A 82 14.60 -10.95 -9.90
CA ALA A 82 15.64 -11.65 -10.63
C ALA A 82 16.70 -12.29 -9.70
N GLY A 83 17.18 -11.53 -8.72
CA GLY A 83 18.18 -11.98 -7.74
C GLY A 83 17.67 -13.14 -6.89
N VAL A 84 16.46 -13.02 -6.33
CA VAL A 84 15.84 -14.06 -5.49
C VAL A 84 15.59 -15.34 -6.27
N PHE A 85 14.95 -15.26 -7.45
CA PHE A 85 14.65 -16.47 -8.22
C PHE A 85 15.90 -17.14 -8.79
N SER A 86 16.94 -16.36 -9.16
CA SER A 86 18.26 -16.89 -9.52
C SER A 86 18.91 -17.62 -8.35
N PHE A 87 18.98 -16.99 -7.17
CA PHE A 87 19.57 -17.60 -5.98
C PHE A 87 18.85 -18.89 -5.58
N LEU A 88 17.51 -18.84 -5.49
CA LEU A 88 16.71 -20.01 -5.12
C LEU A 88 16.78 -21.12 -6.18
N ALA A 89 16.98 -20.81 -7.47
CA ALA A 89 17.16 -21.86 -8.47
C ALA A 89 18.39 -22.72 -8.13
N GLY A 90 19.50 -22.11 -7.72
CA GLY A 90 20.68 -22.84 -7.25
C GLY A 90 20.42 -23.72 -6.01
N VAL A 91 19.51 -23.31 -5.12
CA VAL A 91 19.07 -24.11 -3.96
C VAL A 91 18.18 -25.29 -4.38
N PHE A 92 17.36 -25.11 -5.42
CA PHE A 92 16.40 -26.10 -5.91
C PHE A 92 16.92 -26.95 -7.10
N GLU A 93 18.23 -27.17 -7.21
CA GLU A 93 18.91 -27.93 -8.28
C GLU A 93 18.73 -27.38 -9.71
N GLY A 94 18.26 -26.14 -9.84
CA GLY A 94 18.31 -25.37 -11.08
C GLY A 94 19.63 -24.62 -11.27
N GLN A 95 19.74 -23.96 -12.41
CA GLN A 95 20.83 -23.07 -12.79
C GLN A 95 20.64 -21.72 -12.11
N GLY A 96 21.48 -21.39 -11.12
CA GLY A 96 21.55 -20.05 -10.54
C GLY A 96 22.15 -19.04 -11.53
N ASN A 97 21.34 -18.53 -12.45
CA ASN A 97 21.76 -17.63 -13.51
C ASN A 97 20.91 -16.34 -13.50
N PHE A 98 21.55 -15.21 -13.18
CA PHE A 98 20.87 -13.92 -13.07
C PHE A 98 20.37 -13.39 -14.42
N ASP A 99 21.12 -13.57 -15.52
CA ASP A 99 20.70 -13.12 -16.85
C ASP A 99 19.39 -13.78 -17.28
N LYS A 100 19.29 -15.10 -17.09
CA LYS A 100 18.07 -15.87 -17.39
C LYS A 100 16.92 -15.56 -16.43
N ALA A 101 17.21 -15.38 -15.14
CA ALA A 101 16.19 -15.00 -14.15
C ALA A 101 15.64 -13.60 -14.41
N PHE A 102 16.52 -12.62 -14.64
CA PHE A 102 16.15 -11.24 -15.00
C PHE A 102 15.34 -11.20 -16.28
N SER A 103 15.75 -11.97 -17.29
CA SER A 103 15.00 -12.11 -18.53
C SER A 103 13.61 -12.65 -18.26
N ALA A 104 13.50 -13.80 -17.56
CA ALA A 104 12.21 -14.43 -17.24
C ALA A 104 11.27 -13.54 -16.39
N VAL A 105 11.80 -12.80 -15.40
CA VAL A 105 11.02 -11.89 -14.56
C VAL A 105 10.56 -10.66 -15.35
N SER A 106 11.46 -10.01 -16.09
CA SER A 106 11.13 -8.84 -16.93
C SER A 106 10.05 -9.16 -17.95
N LEU A 107 10.22 -10.29 -18.61
CA LEU A 107 9.28 -10.82 -19.57
C LEU A 107 7.94 -11.17 -18.86
N ALA A 108 7.95 -11.88 -17.73
CA ALA A 108 6.73 -12.22 -16.99
C ALA A 108 5.93 -11.01 -16.49
N TRP A 109 6.58 -9.85 -16.31
CA TRP A 109 5.94 -8.59 -15.92
C TRP A 109 5.27 -7.83 -17.08
N VAL A 110 5.52 -8.21 -18.34
CA VAL A 110 4.93 -7.55 -19.52
C VAL A 110 3.41 -7.38 -19.41
N PRO A 111 2.61 -8.41 -19.05
CA PRO A 111 1.17 -8.24 -18.94
C PRO A 111 0.81 -7.20 -17.87
N ALA A 112 1.32 -7.29 -16.64
CA ALA A 112 1.02 -6.37 -15.55
C ALA A 112 1.40 -4.91 -15.90
N LEU A 113 2.55 -4.70 -16.53
CA LEU A 113 2.98 -3.36 -16.96
C LEU A 113 2.01 -2.79 -18.00
N LEU A 114 1.59 -3.58 -19.00
CA LEU A 114 0.59 -3.14 -19.99
C LEU A 114 -0.80 -2.95 -19.36
N GLY A 115 -1.22 -3.83 -18.46
CA GLY A 115 -2.49 -3.74 -17.76
C GLY A 115 -2.59 -2.48 -16.89
N GLY A 116 -1.50 -2.10 -16.21
CA GLY A 116 -1.41 -0.85 -15.46
C GLY A 116 -1.38 0.39 -16.35
N MET A 117 -0.78 0.34 -17.54
CA MET A 117 -0.90 1.43 -18.53
C MET A 117 -2.35 1.63 -18.98
N VAL A 118 -3.06 0.54 -19.30
CA VAL A 118 -4.49 0.59 -19.64
C VAL A 118 -5.30 1.09 -18.44
N ALA A 119 -4.92 0.73 -17.22
CA ALA A 119 -5.61 1.18 -16.01
C ALA A 119 -5.46 2.67 -15.71
N ALA A 120 -4.28 3.25 -15.99
CA ALA A 120 -4.07 4.70 -15.91
C ALA A 120 -4.89 5.46 -16.97
N ILE A 121 -5.12 4.88 -18.15
CA ILE A 121 -5.82 5.53 -19.27
C ILE A 121 -7.36 5.39 -19.17
N ILE A 122 -7.88 4.29 -18.61
CA ILE A 122 -9.31 3.98 -18.58
C ILE A 122 -9.83 3.97 -17.13
N PRO A 123 -10.46 5.05 -16.65
CA PRO A 123 -11.11 5.09 -15.35
C PRO A 123 -12.13 3.96 -15.16
N TYR A 124 -12.27 3.47 -13.92
CA TYR A 124 -13.22 2.45 -13.45
C TYR A 124 -13.11 1.03 -14.05
N LEU A 125 -12.89 0.88 -15.37
CA LEU A 125 -12.63 -0.43 -15.99
C LEU A 125 -11.16 -0.85 -15.88
N GLY A 126 -10.26 0.12 -15.71
CA GLY A 126 -8.83 -0.06 -15.61
C GLY A 126 -8.39 -1.10 -14.58
N PHE A 127 -8.96 -1.06 -13.37
CA PHE A 127 -8.54 -1.96 -12.29
C PHE A 127 -8.82 -3.44 -12.60
N LEU A 128 -9.92 -3.76 -13.31
CA LEU A 128 -10.24 -5.13 -13.73
C LEU A 128 -9.19 -5.65 -14.74
N VAL A 129 -8.77 -4.79 -15.67
CA VAL A 129 -7.69 -5.11 -16.62
C VAL A 129 -6.35 -5.29 -15.88
N ALA A 130 -6.03 -4.42 -14.92
CA ALA A 130 -4.82 -4.54 -14.11
C ALA A 130 -4.80 -5.82 -13.27
N ILE A 131 -5.91 -6.22 -12.64
CA ILE A 131 -6.01 -7.49 -11.89
C ILE A 131 -5.84 -8.68 -12.81
N ALA A 132 -6.55 -8.73 -13.94
CA ALA A 132 -6.43 -9.82 -14.92
C ALA A 132 -4.98 -9.95 -15.44
N ALA A 133 -4.34 -8.81 -15.72
CA ALA A 133 -2.95 -8.74 -16.15
C ALA A 133 -1.93 -9.13 -15.06
N ALA A 134 -2.18 -8.79 -13.79
CA ALA A 134 -1.36 -9.21 -12.66
C ALA A 134 -1.43 -10.72 -12.44
N VAL A 135 -2.63 -11.31 -12.49
CA VAL A 135 -2.82 -12.77 -12.43
C VAL A 135 -2.12 -13.46 -13.60
N LEU A 136 -2.25 -12.92 -14.83
CA LEU A 136 -1.56 -13.45 -16.01
C LEU A 136 -0.04 -13.40 -15.85
N SER A 137 0.49 -12.34 -15.23
CA SER A 137 1.93 -12.19 -14.96
C SER A 137 2.45 -13.23 -13.97
N LEU A 138 1.67 -13.58 -12.94
CA LEU A 138 2.00 -14.68 -12.03
C LEU A 138 2.00 -16.04 -12.74
N VAL A 139 1.02 -16.29 -13.63
CA VAL A 139 0.97 -17.51 -14.46
C VAL A 139 2.17 -17.58 -15.41
N TYR A 140 2.59 -16.46 -15.99
CA TYR A 140 3.78 -16.37 -16.83
C TYR A 140 5.04 -16.66 -16.01
N LEU A 141 5.22 -16.00 -14.87
CA LEU A 141 6.36 -16.21 -13.97
C LEU A 141 6.49 -17.70 -13.55
N TYR A 142 5.38 -18.34 -13.17
CA TYR A 142 5.33 -19.77 -12.83
C TYR A 142 5.69 -20.71 -14.01
N ARG A 143 5.49 -20.27 -15.26
CA ARG A 143 5.83 -21.03 -16.47
C ARG A 143 7.26 -20.81 -16.92
N LEU A 144 7.80 -19.61 -16.74
CA LEU A 144 9.07 -19.20 -17.34
C LEU A 144 10.28 -19.48 -16.46
N LEU A 145 10.17 -19.27 -15.14
CA LEU A 145 11.26 -19.55 -14.22
C LEU A 145 11.83 -20.97 -14.33
N PRO A 146 11.03 -22.06 -14.35
CA PRO A 146 11.59 -23.42 -14.50
C PRO A 146 12.20 -23.65 -15.88
N VAL A 147 11.68 -23.02 -16.95
CA VAL A 147 12.23 -23.14 -18.31
C VAL A 147 13.56 -22.40 -18.43
N ALA A 148 13.63 -21.17 -17.90
CA ALA A 148 14.81 -20.33 -17.95
C ALA A 148 15.94 -20.85 -17.04
N LEU A 149 15.59 -21.33 -15.84
CA LEU A 149 16.54 -21.74 -14.82
C LEU A 149 16.68 -23.27 -14.71
N GLY A 150 15.98 -24.06 -15.52
CA GLY A 150 16.08 -25.52 -15.50
C GLY A 150 15.71 -26.16 -14.16
N VAL A 151 14.77 -25.56 -13.41
CA VAL A 151 14.34 -26.09 -12.11
C VAL A 151 13.54 -27.38 -12.33
N PRO A 152 13.87 -28.51 -11.67
CA PRO A 152 13.14 -29.77 -11.80
C PRO A 152 11.64 -29.64 -11.47
N ASP A 153 10.78 -30.30 -12.24
CA ASP A 153 9.32 -30.17 -12.10
C ASP A 153 8.81 -30.45 -10.67
N GLY A 154 9.37 -31.44 -9.98
CA GLY A 154 9.02 -31.76 -8.59
C GLY A 154 9.38 -30.67 -7.57
N LYS A 155 10.26 -29.71 -7.92
CA LYS A 155 10.70 -28.59 -7.06
C LYS A 155 10.15 -27.23 -7.51
N ARG A 156 9.61 -27.14 -8.73
CA ARG A 156 9.05 -25.94 -9.35
C ARG A 156 8.06 -25.17 -8.46
N VAL A 157 7.10 -25.88 -7.83
CA VAL A 157 6.08 -25.25 -6.98
C VAL A 157 6.72 -24.62 -5.73
N TRP A 158 7.65 -25.32 -5.10
CA TRP A 158 8.39 -24.82 -3.93
C TRP A 158 9.29 -23.63 -4.27
N HIS A 159 10.05 -23.71 -5.37
CA HIS A 159 10.86 -22.60 -5.89
C HIS A 159 10.00 -21.34 -6.13
N PHE A 160 8.82 -21.52 -6.72
CA PHE A 160 7.90 -20.42 -7.00
C PHE A 160 7.30 -19.80 -5.73
N ILE A 161 6.73 -20.61 -4.83
CA ILE A 161 6.07 -20.11 -3.60
C ILE A 161 7.08 -19.45 -2.67
N LEU A 162 8.24 -20.09 -2.42
CA LEU A 162 9.27 -19.53 -1.56
C LEU A 162 9.90 -18.29 -2.20
N GLY A 163 10.09 -18.27 -3.52
CA GLY A 163 10.56 -17.08 -4.22
C GLY A 163 9.61 -15.91 -4.12
N LEU A 164 8.30 -16.11 -4.31
CA LEU A 164 7.30 -15.04 -4.10
C LEU A 164 7.32 -14.53 -2.65
N LEU A 165 7.36 -15.42 -1.66
CA LEU A 165 7.41 -15.04 -0.24
C LEU A 165 8.69 -14.25 0.09
N THR A 166 9.85 -14.70 -0.41
CA THR A 166 11.14 -14.01 -0.21
C THR A 166 11.16 -12.65 -0.92
N VAL A 167 10.66 -12.55 -2.15
CA VAL A 167 10.52 -11.26 -2.86
C VAL A 167 9.60 -10.31 -2.10
N PHE A 168 8.46 -10.80 -1.57
CA PHE A 168 7.55 -9.99 -0.77
C PHE A 168 8.23 -9.44 0.50
N VAL A 169 8.89 -10.31 1.27
CA VAL A 169 9.60 -9.90 2.51
C VAL A 169 10.72 -8.89 2.22
N ILE A 170 11.52 -9.10 1.16
CA ILE A 170 12.57 -8.15 0.79
C ILE A 170 11.99 -6.81 0.35
N ASN A 171 10.94 -6.79 -0.47
CA ASN A 171 10.30 -5.54 -0.88
C ASN A 171 9.65 -4.81 0.30
N PHE A 172 9.07 -5.53 1.27
CA PHE A 172 8.58 -4.94 2.52
C PHE A 172 9.71 -4.26 3.32
N ILE A 173 10.85 -4.93 3.48
CA ILE A 173 12.04 -4.36 4.16
C ILE A 173 12.56 -3.14 3.41
N VAL A 174 12.68 -3.20 2.08
CA VAL A 174 13.12 -2.07 1.25
C VAL A 174 12.13 -0.90 1.35
N ALA A 175 10.83 -1.15 1.31
CA ALA A 175 9.82 -0.11 1.50
C ALA A 175 9.88 0.53 2.90
N ALA A 176 10.12 -0.26 3.95
CA ALA A 176 10.31 0.25 5.31
C ALA A 176 11.56 1.14 5.42
N VAL A 177 12.70 0.69 4.87
CA VAL A 177 13.98 1.45 4.88
C VAL A 177 13.89 2.73 4.06
N LEU A 178 13.22 2.71 2.90
CA LEU A 178 13.04 3.88 2.04
C LEU A 178 11.89 4.80 2.49
N GLY A 179 11.17 4.46 3.57
CA GLY A 179 9.99 5.21 4.03
C GLY A 179 8.75 5.09 3.12
N LEU A 180 8.83 4.31 2.05
CA LEU A 180 7.75 4.01 1.10
C LEU A 180 6.66 3.11 1.70
N GLY A 181 6.92 2.48 2.86
CA GLY A 181 5.96 1.70 3.63
C GLY A 181 4.93 2.53 4.42
N ARG A 182 5.01 3.87 4.37
CA ARG A 182 3.88 4.72 4.78
C ARG A 182 2.74 4.53 3.77
N PRO A 183 1.49 4.29 4.19
CA PRO A 183 0.38 4.09 3.26
C PRO A 183 0.04 5.39 2.53
N SER A 184 0.74 5.67 1.43
CA SER A 184 0.34 6.67 0.45
C SER A 184 -0.87 6.12 -0.31
N GLY A 185 -2.03 6.72 -0.07
CA GLY A 185 -3.29 6.29 -0.68
C GLY A 185 -3.23 6.35 -2.21
N GLY A 186 -3.69 5.27 -2.84
CA GLY A 186 -4.03 5.23 -4.27
C GLY A 186 -5.40 4.58 -4.40
N GLY A 187 -6.38 5.32 -4.90
CA GLY A 187 -7.79 4.95 -4.82
C GLY A 187 -8.38 4.37 -6.10
N TYR A 188 -9.50 3.68 -5.94
CA TYR A 188 -10.62 3.61 -6.89
C TYR A 188 -11.92 3.50 -6.08
N GLU A 189 -12.96 4.23 -6.45
CA GLU A 189 -14.18 4.46 -5.65
C GLU A 189 -15.16 3.27 -5.61
N ALA A 190 -15.90 3.11 -4.48
CA ALA A 190 -17.32 2.67 -4.37
C ALA A 190 -17.82 2.33 -2.91
N GLY A 191 -17.92 3.33 -2.02
CA GLY A 191 -19.06 3.72 -1.12
C GLY A 191 -19.59 2.95 0.16
N ASP A 192 -20.89 3.21 0.50
CA ASP A 192 -21.76 3.14 1.73
C ASP A 192 -21.53 2.07 2.82
N ALA A 193 -21.19 2.52 4.02
CA ALA A 193 -21.63 1.81 5.24
C ALA A 193 -21.85 2.78 6.39
N SER A 194 -22.74 3.76 6.20
CA SER A 194 -23.18 4.64 7.30
C SER A 194 -24.67 4.96 7.26
N GLN A 195 -25.50 3.98 7.60
CA GLN A 195 -26.75 4.26 8.32
C GLN A 195 -26.44 4.25 9.83
N ALA A 196 -26.49 5.43 10.47
CA ALA A 196 -26.94 5.66 11.85
C ALA A 196 -26.55 7.06 12.35
N TYR A 197 -27.34 8.10 12.02
CA TYR A 197 -27.91 9.03 13.01
C TYR A 197 -28.95 9.96 12.34
N GLU A 198 -29.98 10.35 13.09
CA GLU A 198 -31.05 11.24 12.61
C GLU A 198 -30.63 12.72 12.63
N GLY A 199 -30.99 13.46 11.58
CA GLY A 199 -30.73 14.90 11.47
C GLY A 199 -31.17 15.44 10.10
N SER A 200 -32.41 15.89 10.01
CA SER A 200 -33.14 16.20 8.76
C SER A 200 -32.45 17.18 7.78
N TYR A 201 -31.71 16.64 6.80
CA TYR A 201 -31.61 17.20 5.44
C TYR A 201 -31.60 16.06 4.40
N GLN A 202 -32.00 16.38 3.17
CA GLN A 202 -32.45 15.39 2.18
C GLN A 202 -31.28 14.93 1.29
N GLU A 203 -30.55 13.91 1.72
CA GLU A 203 -29.38 13.37 1.00
C GLU A 203 -29.67 12.07 0.21
N ALA A 204 -28.91 11.88 -0.87
CA ALA A 204 -29.02 10.75 -1.80
C ALA A 204 -28.10 9.57 -1.41
N PRO A 205 -28.48 8.31 -1.72
CA PRO A 205 -27.79 7.09 -1.24
C PRO A 205 -26.46 6.80 -1.97
N ARG A 206 -25.46 6.17 -1.32
CA ARG A 206 -24.07 6.09 -1.87
C ARG A 206 -23.28 4.78 -1.63
N GLN A 207 -23.86 3.60 -1.96
CA GLN A 207 -23.33 2.24 -2.38
C GLN A 207 -22.01 1.59 -1.83
N SER A 208 -22.08 0.48 -1.06
CA SER A 208 -21.10 -0.09 -0.06
C SER A 208 -19.68 -0.70 -0.35
N GLY A 209 -18.71 -0.49 0.58
CA GLY A 209 -17.50 -1.33 0.80
C GLY A 209 -16.26 -0.76 1.58
N MET A 210 -15.18 -1.57 1.67
CA MET A 210 -13.84 -1.19 2.20
C MET A 210 -13.22 0.00 1.46
N ALA A 211 -13.53 0.14 0.16
CA ALA A 211 -13.13 1.28 -0.66
C ALA A 211 -13.73 2.60 -0.15
N GLY A 212 -15.01 2.61 0.25
CA GLY A 212 -15.64 3.80 0.83
C GLY A 212 -15.04 4.23 2.17
N ALA A 213 -14.58 3.27 2.99
CA ALA A 213 -13.83 3.57 4.21
C ALA A 213 -12.45 4.20 3.91
N MET A 214 -11.76 3.73 2.88
CA MET A 214 -10.49 4.32 2.44
C MET A 214 -10.65 5.71 1.82
N GLN A 215 -11.70 5.93 1.02
CA GLN A 215 -12.03 7.25 0.45
C GLN A 215 -12.32 8.29 1.54
N ARG A 216 -13.18 7.95 2.51
CA ARG A 216 -13.47 8.81 3.67
C ARG A 216 -12.21 9.15 4.47
N GLN A 217 -11.34 8.17 4.70
CA GLN A 217 -10.06 8.39 5.37
C GLN A 217 -9.10 9.26 4.55
N GLY A 218 -9.14 9.17 3.21
CA GLY A 218 -8.43 10.08 2.31
C GLY A 218 -8.90 11.53 2.45
N GLU A 219 -10.21 11.78 2.38
CA GLU A 219 -10.83 13.11 2.53
C GLU A 219 -10.53 13.74 3.91
N ILE A 220 -10.61 12.93 4.98
CA ILE A 220 -10.22 13.34 6.34
C ILE A 220 -8.74 13.71 6.40
N MET A 221 -7.86 12.90 5.79
CA MET A 221 -6.41 13.10 5.81
C MET A 221 -5.96 14.29 4.93
N GLU A 222 -6.65 14.57 3.82
CA GLU A 222 -6.45 15.77 3.01
C GLU A 222 -6.88 17.02 3.78
N THR A 223 -8.09 17.01 4.37
CA THR A 223 -8.59 18.11 5.20
C THR A 223 -7.64 18.38 6.36
N ALA A 224 -7.22 17.33 7.07
CA ALA A 224 -6.20 17.37 8.12
C ALA A 224 -4.85 17.94 7.65
N GLY A 225 -4.45 17.71 6.40
CA GLY A 225 -3.23 18.24 5.80
C GLY A 225 -3.30 19.73 5.44
N THR A 226 -4.50 20.26 5.15
CA THR A 226 -4.71 21.71 4.93
C THR A 226 -4.70 22.51 6.23
N HIS A 227 -5.04 21.88 7.36
CA HIS A 227 -5.04 22.55 8.66
C HIS A 227 -3.67 23.16 9.00
N ARG A 228 -3.72 24.42 9.44
CA ARG A 228 -2.58 25.19 9.97
C ARG A 228 -2.95 25.71 11.35
N TYR A 229 -1.97 25.77 12.23
CA TYR A 229 -2.11 26.29 13.57
C TYR A 229 -0.83 27.00 13.94
N ASP A 230 -0.95 28.25 14.39
CA ASP A 230 0.17 29.06 14.87
C ASP A 230 0.23 28.94 16.40
N PRO A 231 1.14 28.13 16.95
CA PRO A 231 1.18 27.87 18.38
C PRO A 231 1.65 29.10 19.17
N PRO A 232 1.15 29.29 20.41
CA PRO A 232 1.61 30.38 21.26
C PRO A 232 3.09 30.20 21.62
N SER A 233 3.85 31.30 21.57
CA SER A 233 5.31 31.31 21.78
C SER A 233 5.76 30.87 23.17
N ASN A 234 4.85 30.80 24.14
CA ASN A 234 5.10 30.32 25.50
C ASN A 234 4.90 28.79 25.66
N GLY A 235 4.45 28.07 24.63
CA GLY A 235 4.21 26.62 24.68
C GLY A 235 3.02 26.18 25.56
N ARG A 236 2.25 27.13 26.10
CA ARG A 236 1.20 26.85 27.10
C ARG A 236 -0.09 26.41 26.45
N VAL A 237 -0.62 25.26 26.87
CA VAL A 237 -2.00 24.86 26.53
C VAL A 237 -3.00 25.53 27.48
N ASN A 238 -4.21 25.77 26.99
CA ASN A 238 -5.31 26.33 27.78
C ASN A 238 -6.38 25.28 28.14
N LYS A 239 -7.28 25.62 29.08
CA LYS A 239 -8.33 24.70 29.56
C LYS A 239 -9.26 24.18 28.46
N ALA A 240 -9.59 24.99 27.45
CA ALA A 240 -10.46 24.57 26.36
C ALA A 240 -9.75 23.58 25.42
N GLN A 241 -8.46 23.80 25.15
CA GLN A 241 -7.61 22.88 24.39
C GLN A 241 -7.48 21.51 25.09
N VAL A 242 -7.23 21.51 26.40
CA VAL A 242 -7.16 20.26 27.17
C VAL A 242 -8.52 19.54 27.19
N ALA A 243 -9.61 20.25 27.43
CA ALA A 243 -10.95 19.66 27.40
C ALA A 243 -11.32 19.06 26.02
N ALA A 244 -10.96 19.74 24.93
CA ALA A 244 -11.15 19.24 23.57
C ALA A 244 -10.28 18.00 23.29
N TYR A 245 -9.03 17.98 23.74
CA TYR A 245 -8.13 16.83 23.64
C TYR A 245 -8.69 15.60 24.39
N VAL A 246 -9.11 15.77 25.65
CA VAL A 246 -9.70 14.69 26.47
C VAL A 246 -10.97 14.14 25.82
N GLU A 247 -11.84 15.01 25.29
CA GLU A 247 -13.07 14.59 24.63
C GLU A 247 -12.83 13.79 23.33
N VAL A 248 -11.78 14.12 22.58
CA VAL A 248 -11.32 13.32 21.44
C VAL A 248 -10.81 11.96 21.94
N GLN A 249 -10.02 11.91 23.01
CA GLN A 249 -9.48 10.64 23.54
C GLN A 249 -10.58 9.69 24.05
N ARG A 250 -11.60 10.19 24.76
CA ARG A 250 -12.78 9.39 25.15
C ARG A 250 -13.44 8.73 23.95
N LYS A 251 -13.68 9.51 22.90
CA LYS A 251 -14.33 9.03 21.66
C LYS A 251 -13.44 8.04 20.91
N ALA A 252 -12.14 8.28 20.84
CA ALA A 252 -11.17 7.39 20.19
C ALA A 252 -11.09 6.03 20.90
N ARG A 253 -10.99 6.01 22.23
CA ARG A 253 -11.02 4.77 23.03
C ARG A 253 -12.30 3.98 22.82
N LYS A 254 -13.47 4.63 22.86
CA LYS A 254 -14.76 4.00 22.59
C LYS A 254 -14.86 3.42 21.16
N ALA A 255 -14.20 4.02 20.18
CA ALA A 255 -14.09 3.47 18.83
C ALA A 255 -13.18 2.21 18.78
N GLN A 256 -12.04 2.25 19.47
CA GLN A 256 -11.11 1.12 19.57
C GLN A 256 -11.73 -0.07 20.33
N GLU A 257 -12.48 0.17 21.40
CA GLU A 257 -13.23 -0.85 22.15
C GLU A 257 -14.25 -1.56 21.25
N ARG A 258 -15.10 -0.81 20.55
CA ARG A 258 -16.06 -1.35 19.58
C ARG A 258 -15.40 -2.15 18.46
N PHE A 259 -14.22 -1.72 17.99
CA PHE A 259 -13.46 -2.50 17.02
C PHE A 259 -12.96 -3.82 17.64
N ARG A 260 -12.44 -3.80 18.87
CA ARG A 260 -11.97 -4.99 19.60
C ARG A 260 -13.11 -5.98 19.87
N GLU A 261 -14.28 -5.51 20.29
CA GLU A 261 -15.51 -6.33 20.43
C GLU A 261 -15.93 -6.96 19.09
N LYS A 262 -15.94 -6.18 18.01
CA LYS A 262 -16.28 -6.65 16.66
C LYS A 262 -15.29 -7.72 16.17
N MET A 263 -14.01 -7.59 16.48
CA MET A 263 -12.98 -8.58 16.17
C MET A 263 -13.18 -9.88 16.96
N GLN A 264 -13.40 -9.81 18.28
CA GLN A 264 -13.70 -10.98 19.11
C GLN A 264 -14.95 -11.74 18.63
N LYS A 265 -15.99 -11.00 18.24
CA LYS A 265 -17.19 -11.62 17.66
C LYS A 265 -16.91 -12.27 16.31
N MET A 266 -16.14 -11.61 15.44
CA MET A 266 -15.76 -12.16 14.12
C MET A 266 -14.89 -13.42 14.24
N GLU A 267 -14.00 -13.47 15.22
CA GLU A 267 -13.21 -14.66 15.57
C GLU A 267 -14.12 -15.83 16.00
N GLN A 268 -15.11 -15.58 16.86
CA GLN A 268 -16.11 -16.58 17.26
C GLN A 268 -16.98 -17.04 16.06
N ASP A 269 -17.42 -16.13 15.21
CA ASP A 269 -18.25 -16.43 14.05
C ASP A 269 -17.45 -17.22 12.98
N THR A 270 -16.16 -16.93 12.80
CA THR A 270 -15.29 -17.67 11.84
C THR A 270 -14.80 -19.01 12.38
N ALA A 271 -14.60 -19.16 13.70
CA ALA A 271 -14.30 -20.45 14.31
C ALA A 271 -15.42 -21.50 14.12
N ASN A 272 -16.66 -21.04 13.91
CA ASN A 272 -17.84 -21.87 13.70
C ASN A 272 -18.21 -22.08 12.20
N ALA A 273 -17.44 -21.54 11.24
CA ALA A 273 -17.80 -21.53 9.82
C ALA A 273 -16.84 -22.36 8.94
N GLU A 274 -17.32 -23.51 8.42
CA GLU A 274 -16.51 -24.43 7.60
C GLU A 274 -16.10 -23.89 6.21
N ASN A 275 -16.76 -22.85 5.68
CA ASN A 275 -16.52 -22.34 4.32
C ASN A 275 -15.54 -21.16 4.28
N GLN A 276 -14.24 -21.47 4.31
CA GLN A 276 -13.15 -20.50 4.52
C GLN A 276 -12.84 -19.54 3.35
N GLY A 277 -13.26 -19.87 2.12
CA GLY A 277 -12.78 -19.18 0.90
C GLY A 277 -13.26 -17.72 0.73
N LEU A 278 -14.58 -17.51 0.60
CA LEU A 278 -15.13 -16.18 0.29
C LEU A 278 -15.36 -15.35 1.57
N ALA A 279 -15.84 -15.99 2.64
CA ALA A 279 -16.07 -15.34 3.93
C ALA A 279 -14.77 -14.82 4.55
N GLY A 280 -13.65 -15.55 4.39
CA GLY A 280 -12.33 -15.14 4.88
C GLY A 280 -11.83 -13.84 4.24
N LEU A 281 -12.08 -13.62 2.94
CA LEU A 281 -11.70 -12.37 2.26
C LEU A 281 -12.52 -11.17 2.75
N THR A 282 -13.81 -11.34 2.98
CA THR A 282 -14.68 -10.28 3.54
C THR A 282 -14.31 -9.96 4.99
N ALA A 283 -14.03 -10.99 5.80
CA ALA A 283 -13.55 -10.84 7.18
C ALA A 283 -12.20 -10.11 7.25
N LEU A 284 -11.25 -10.48 6.37
CA LEU A 284 -9.95 -9.81 6.25
C LEU A 284 -10.11 -8.33 5.86
N GLY A 285 -10.95 -8.01 4.87
CA GLY A 285 -11.21 -6.64 4.47
C GLY A 285 -11.86 -5.80 5.58
N ALA A 286 -12.81 -6.36 6.32
CA ALA A 286 -13.43 -5.72 7.48
C ALA A 286 -12.43 -5.51 8.64
N THR A 287 -11.51 -6.45 8.84
CA THR A 287 -10.42 -6.37 9.83
C THR A 287 -9.46 -5.24 9.49
N ILE A 288 -8.96 -5.19 8.25
CA ILE A 288 -8.03 -4.16 7.79
C ILE A 288 -8.68 -2.77 7.84
N SER A 289 -9.92 -2.64 7.35
CA SER A 289 -10.67 -1.38 7.37
C SER A 289 -10.91 -0.88 8.81
N GLY A 290 -11.30 -1.78 9.72
CA GLY A 290 -11.51 -1.42 11.12
C GLY A 290 -10.21 -1.05 11.85
N ALA A 291 -9.10 -1.72 11.55
CA ALA A 291 -7.79 -1.39 12.12
C ALA A 291 -7.28 -0.01 11.66
N VAL A 292 -7.47 0.34 10.38
CA VAL A 292 -7.12 1.67 9.85
C VAL A 292 -7.98 2.76 10.48
N SER A 293 -9.30 2.57 10.57
CA SER A 293 -10.20 3.54 11.24
C SER A 293 -9.88 3.67 12.73
N ALA A 294 -9.58 2.58 13.43
CA ALA A 294 -9.18 2.61 14.84
C ALA A 294 -7.82 3.31 15.09
N GLY A 295 -6.89 3.20 14.14
CA GLY A 295 -5.60 3.91 14.17
C GLY A 295 -5.72 5.41 13.89
N ASN A 296 -6.65 5.80 13.01
CA ASN A 296 -6.89 7.20 12.64
C ASN A 296 -8.06 7.86 13.40
N ALA A 297 -8.62 7.19 14.42
CA ALA A 297 -9.84 7.61 15.10
C ALA A 297 -9.78 9.05 15.64
N GLU A 298 -8.66 9.45 16.27
CA GLU A 298 -8.45 10.82 16.76
C GLU A 298 -8.60 11.86 15.63
N MET A 299 -8.00 11.60 14.46
CA MET A 299 -8.04 12.49 13.30
C MET A 299 -9.46 12.58 12.72
N GLU A 300 -10.15 11.45 12.58
CA GLU A 300 -11.55 11.40 12.14
C GLU A 300 -12.46 12.19 13.09
N ILE A 301 -12.32 12.02 14.41
CA ILE A 301 -13.12 12.74 15.41
C ILE A 301 -12.85 14.25 15.38
N VAL A 302 -11.59 14.67 15.26
CA VAL A 302 -11.22 16.09 15.21
C VAL A 302 -11.75 16.75 13.93
N VAL A 303 -11.47 16.17 12.76
CA VAL A 303 -11.83 16.76 11.46
C VAL A 303 -13.35 16.76 11.26
N THR A 304 -14.04 15.64 11.52
CA THR A 304 -15.51 15.58 11.37
C THR A 304 -16.24 16.41 12.42
N GLY A 305 -15.61 16.67 13.57
CA GLY A 305 -16.09 17.63 14.57
C GLY A 305 -15.85 19.11 14.22
N GLY A 306 -15.28 19.42 13.06
CA GLY A 306 -14.93 20.79 12.65
C GLY A 306 -13.72 21.37 13.38
N GLY A 307 -12.92 20.53 14.05
CA GLY A 307 -11.75 20.92 14.82
C GLY A 307 -10.45 20.95 14.00
N ASN A 308 -9.48 21.71 14.48
CA ASN A 308 -8.19 21.87 13.82
C ASN A 308 -7.21 20.73 14.20
N TRP A 309 -6.83 19.92 13.22
CA TRP A 309 -5.91 18.79 13.41
C TRP A 309 -4.47 19.21 13.76
N ALA A 310 -4.00 20.35 13.22
CA ALA A 310 -2.69 20.87 13.55
C ALA A 310 -2.64 21.37 15.00
N GLU A 311 -3.71 22.01 15.48
CA GLU A 311 -3.88 22.37 16.89
C GLU A 311 -3.92 21.12 17.78
N HIS A 312 -4.75 20.13 17.44
CA HIS A 312 -4.87 18.90 18.23
C HIS A 312 -3.53 18.17 18.40
N ASN A 313 -2.75 18.00 17.33
CA ASN A 313 -1.41 17.41 17.41
C ASN A 313 -0.44 18.23 18.26
N TRP A 314 -0.49 19.55 18.17
CA TRP A 314 0.36 20.42 18.98
C TRP A 314 0.01 20.30 20.47
N VAL A 315 -1.29 20.36 20.82
CA VAL A 315 -1.78 20.16 22.19
C VAL A 315 -1.38 18.78 22.71
N LYS A 316 -1.57 17.72 21.92
CA LYS A 316 -1.15 16.35 22.24
C LYS A 316 0.34 16.28 22.57
N GLY A 317 1.20 16.90 21.76
CA GLY A 317 2.64 16.98 22.00
C GLY A 317 3.01 17.72 23.29
N GLN A 318 2.35 18.84 23.59
CA GLN A 318 2.57 19.59 24.84
C GLN A 318 2.14 18.79 26.08
N LEU A 319 1.02 18.07 26.01
CA LEU A 319 0.52 17.24 27.10
C LEU A 319 1.37 15.98 27.32
N GLN A 320 1.82 15.33 26.23
CA GLN A 320 2.75 14.19 26.33
C GLN A 320 4.11 14.60 26.90
N ALA A 321 4.64 15.76 26.52
CA ALA A 321 5.85 16.29 27.16
C ALA A 321 5.63 16.55 28.66
N ALA A 322 4.50 17.15 29.04
CA ALA A 322 4.18 17.42 30.44
C ALA A 322 4.04 16.13 31.28
N LEU A 323 3.39 15.09 30.70
CA LEU A 323 3.28 13.74 31.22
C LEU A 323 4.64 13.07 31.48
N ILE A 324 5.49 13.01 30.45
CA ILE A 324 6.81 12.34 30.51
C ILE A 324 7.70 12.94 31.60
N HIS A 325 7.54 14.24 31.85
CA HIS A 325 8.27 14.96 32.88
C HIS A 325 7.55 15.00 34.25
N GLY A 326 6.37 14.40 34.40
CA GLY A 326 5.62 14.37 35.66
C GLY A 326 5.27 15.76 36.22
N GLY A 327 5.18 16.77 35.35
CA GLY A 327 5.04 18.17 35.75
C GLY A 327 6.31 18.84 36.31
N GLU A 328 7.47 18.17 36.32
CA GLU A 328 8.74 18.75 36.72
C GLU A 328 9.48 19.45 35.56
N GLY A 329 10.17 20.56 35.83
CA GLY A 329 11.01 21.25 34.83
C GLY A 329 10.69 22.73 34.66
N GLN A 330 10.97 23.27 33.47
CA GLN A 330 10.73 24.67 33.12
C GLN A 330 9.37 24.88 32.46
N ASP A 331 8.88 26.13 32.48
CA ASP A 331 7.68 26.57 31.74
C ASP A 331 7.77 26.16 30.26
N PRO A 332 6.75 25.51 29.67
CA PRO A 332 5.37 25.36 30.13
C PRO A 332 5.03 24.07 30.90
N ILE A 333 6.00 23.15 31.12
CA ILE A 333 5.73 21.77 31.56
C ILE A 333 4.86 21.67 32.83
N PRO A 334 5.16 22.34 33.96
CA PRO A 334 4.35 22.20 35.18
C PRO A 334 2.91 22.71 35.01
N GLN A 335 2.73 23.77 34.23
CA GLN A 335 1.41 24.38 34.00
C GLN A 335 0.57 23.58 33.01
N ASN A 336 1.19 22.95 32.02
CA ASN A 336 0.50 22.04 31.11
C ASN A 336 0.09 20.75 31.85
N TYR A 337 0.97 20.21 32.72
CA TYR A 337 0.67 19.03 33.54
C TYR A 337 -0.50 19.29 34.49
N ALA A 338 -0.47 20.37 35.28
CA ALA A 338 -1.52 20.70 36.24
C ALA A 338 -2.91 20.97 35.60
N LEU A 339 -2.98 21.22 34.29
CA LEU A 339 -4.26 21.30 33.57
C LEU A 339 -4.78 19.93 33.11
N PHE A 340 -3.91 18.93 32.97
CA PHE A 340 -4.23 17.61 32.43
C PHE A 340 -4.30 16.51 33.49
N GLU A 341 -3.56 16.66 34.60
CA GLU A 341 -3.58 15.81 35.80
C GLU A 341 -4.99 15.33 36.22
N PRO A 342 -6.04 16.18 36.26
CA PRO A 342 -7.39 15.73 36.65
C PRO A 342 -8.05 14.71 35.70
N TYR A 343 -7.49 14.49 34.51
CA TYR A 343 -8.01 13.58 33.50
C TYR A 343 -7.16 12.31 33.33
N LEU A 344 -6.01 12.21 34.00
CA LEU A 344 -5.09 11.08 33.86
C LEU A 344 -5.73 9.76 34.31
N GLU A 345 -6.40 9.75 35.46
CA GLU A 345 -7.10 8.56 35.97
C GLU A 345 -8.26 8.14 35.04
N GLU A 346 -9.01 9.10 34.48
CA GLU A 346 -10.08 8.83 33.50
C GLU A 346 -9.53 8.21 32.20
N LEU A 347 -8.36 8.66 31.77
CA LEU A 347 -7.65 8.15 30.60
C LEU A 347 -6.73 6.97 30.93
N GLY A 348 -6.57 6.55 32.19
CA GLY A 348 -5.61 5.51 32.57
C GLY A 348 -4.19 5.75 32.01
N GLU A 349 -3.71 6.99 32.09
CA GLU A 349 -2.36 7.44 31.69
C GLU A 349 -1.48 7.78 32.91
#